data_AF-A0A7K4D6V0-F1
#
_entry.id   AF-A0A7K4D6V0-F1
#
_cell.length_a   1.000
_cell.length_b   1.000
_cell.length_c   1.000
_cell.angle_alpha   90.00
_cell.angle_beta   90.00
_cell.angle_gamma   90.00
#
_symmetry.space_group_name_H-M   'P 1'
#
loop_
_entity.id
_entity.type
_entity.pdbx_description
1 polymer ?
#
loop_
_entity_poly.entity_id
_entity_poly.type
_entity_poly.pdbx_seq_one_letter_code
_entity_poly.pdbx_strand_id
1 'polypeptide(L)'
;KNAADSLIYASEKMLKEAGDVATKDQKEKIEKAIADLKNAQAGGEISEIKAKTEALQNSIYELSSAMYQKAAQQQQSSQQGSGQQQDQASGQSGPTVDADYEVVNDKK
;
A
#
# COMPACT_ATOMS: atom_id res chain seq x y z
N LYS A 1 -24.58 2.32 -3.92
CA LYS A 1 -24.46 2.51 -2.46
C LYS A 1 -23.58 1.41 -1.85
N ASN A 2 -24.00 0.14 -1.88
CA ASN A 2 -23.21 -0.99 -1.32
C ASN A 2 -21.71 -1.03 -1.69
N ALA A 3 -21.33 -0.75 -2.95
CA ALA A 3 -19.91 -0.75 -3.35
C ALA A 3 -19.10 0.40 -2.73
N ALA A 4 -19.70 1.58 -2.56
CA ALA A 4 -19.06 2.74 -1.95
C ALA A 4 -18.88 2.52 -0.44
N ASP A 5 -19.88 1.94 0.23
CA ASP A 5 -19.81 1.59 1.66
C ASP A 5 -18.67 0.59 1.93
N SER A 6 -18.58 -0.47 1.12
CA SER A 6 -17.49 -1.45 1.21
C SER A 6 -16.13 -0.81 0.99
N LEU A 7 -16.02 0.10 0.02
CA LEU A 7 -14.77 0.81 -0.27
C LEU A 7 -14.36 1.70 0.90
N ILE A 8 -15.28 2.49 1.46
CA ILE A 8 -15.03 3.34 2.63
C ILE A 8 -14.48 2.50 3.78
N TYR A 9 -15.15 1.41 4.13
CA TYR A 9 -14.72 0.55 5.22
C TYR A 9 -13.32 -0.05 4.97
N ALA A 10 -13.07 -0.54 3.75
CA ALA A 10 -11.77 -1.06 3.37
C ALA A 10 -10.66 0.01 3.45
N SER A 11 -10.99 1.26 3.09
CA SER A 11 -10.07 2.40 3.16
C SER A 11 -9.69 2.74 4.60
N GLU A 12 -10.69 2.83 5.49
CA GLU A 12 -10.49 3.11 6.92
C GLU A 12 -9.63 2.02 7.57
N LYS A 13 -9.90 0.75 7.23
CA LYS A 13 -9.09 -0.39 7.68
C LYS A 13 -7.65 -0.29 7.18
N MET A 14 -7.46 0.02 5.89
CA MET A 14 -6.13 0.14 5.31
C MET A 14 -5.32 1.27 5.96
N LEU A 15 -5.92 2.44 6.22
CA LEU A 15 -5.25 3.53 6.93
C LEU A 15 -4.79 3.10 8.33
N LYS A 16 -5.64 2.34 9.03
CA LYS A 16 -5.29 1.79 10.35
C LYS A 16 -4.15 0.79 10.28
N GLU A 17 -4.15 -0.09 9.29
CA GLU A 17 -3.10 -1.10 9.07
C GLU A 17 -1.79 -0.48 8.56
N ALA A 18 -1.90 0.60 7.78
CA ALA A 18 -0.75 1.35 7.28
C ALA A 18 0.03 2.00 8.42
N GLY A 19 -0.62 2.46 9.50
CA GLY A 19 0.07 3.05 10.65
C GLY A 19 1.08 4.12 10.22
N ASP A 20 2.36 3.88 10.47
CA ASP A 20 3.46 4.80 10.13
C ASP A 20 3.95 4.69 8.67
N VAL A 21 3.43 3.76 7.87
CA VAL A 21 3.73 3.63 6.44
C VAL A 21 3.10 4.75 5.64
N ALA A 22 1.88 5.13 6.01
CA ALA A 22 1.18 6.22 5.36
C ALA A 22 1.78 7.55 5.81
N THR A 23 2.24 8.36 4.86
CA THR A 23 2.63 9.76 5.13
C THR A 23 1.42 10.57 5.58
N LYS A 24 1.66 11.71 6.25
CA LYS A 24 0.60 12.62 6.69
C LYS A 24 -0.28 13.05 5.50
N ASP A 25 0.32 13.43 4.39
CA ASP A 25 -0.40 13.87 3.19
C ASP A 25 -1.25 12.76 2.59
N GLN A 26 -0.76 11.51 2.56
CA GLN A 26 -1.53 10.35 2.11
C GLN A 26 -2.73 10.07 3.03
N LYS A 27 -2.53 10.15 4.35
CA LYS A 27 -3.61 9.99 5.33
C LYS A 27 -4.70 11.04 5.10
N GLU A 28 -4.33 12.31 5.04
CA GLU A 28 -5.26 13.43 4.84
C GLU A 28 -6.01 13.31 3.51
N LYS A 29 -5.33 12.93 2.41
CA LYS A 29 -5.95 12.72 1.10
C LYS A 29 -7.01 11.61 1.13
N ILE A 30 -6.71 10.47 1.74
CA ILE A 30 -7.64 9.34 1.84
C ILE A 30 -8.79 9.67 2.78
N GLU A 31 -8.53 10.26 3.95
CA GLU A 31 -9.56 10.69 4.91
C GLU A 31 -10.52 11.69 4.28
N LYS A 32 -10.01 12.66 3.52
CA LYS A 32 -10.83 13.60 2.77
C LYS A 32 -11.66 12.90 1.70
N ALA A 33 -11.07 11.97 0.93
CA ALA A 33 -11.80 11.22 -0.10
C ALA A 33 -12.92 10.35 0.50
N ILE A 34 -12.69 9.75 1.67
CA ILE A 34 -13.73 9.04 2.45
C ILE A 34 -14.86 9.99 2.83
N ALA A 35 -14.54 11.16 3.40
CA ALA A 35 -15.54 12.14 3.81
C ALA A 35 -16.36 12.65 2.62
N ASP A 36 -15.70 12.99 1.51
CA ASP A 36 -16.35 13.42 0.28
C ASP A 36 -17.31 12.34 -0.26
N LEU A 37 -16.91 11.06 -0.26
CA LEU A 37 -17.76 9.95 -0.72
C LEU A 37 -18.96 9.71 0.21
N LYS A 38 -18.75 9.76 1.54
CA LYS A 38 -19.84 9.69 2.53
C LYS A 38 -20.88 10.78 2.30
N ASN A 39 -20.42 12.02 2.07
CA ASN A 39 -21.30 13.15 1.77
C ASN A 39 -22.07 12.94 0.46
N ALA A 40 -21.40 12.48 -0.60
CA ALA A 40 -22.06 12.17 -1.87
C ALA A 40 -23.12 11.06 -1.72
N GLN A 41 -22.91 10.06 -0.85
CA GLN A 41 -23.90 9.01 -0.61
C GLN A 41 -25.15 9.47 0.14
N ALA A 42 -25.03 10.55 0.92
CA ALA A 42 -26.12 11.10 1.73
C ALA A 42 -27.16 11.86 0.90
N GLY A 43 -26.78 12.43 -0.25
CA GLY A 43 -27.71 13.20 -1.07
C GLY A 43 -27.23 13.60 -2.47
N GLY A 44 -26.10 13.07 -2.94
CA GLY A 44 -25.57 13.35 -4.27
C GLY A 44 -26.14 12.45 -5.37
N GLU A 45 -25.95 12.89 -6.61
CA GLU A 45 -26.35 12.15 -7.81
C GLU A 45 -25.42 10.96 -8.10
N ILE A 46 -25.90 9.99 -8.89
CA ILE A 46 -25.15 8.77 -9.20
C ILE A 46 -23.78 9.06 -9.82
N SER A 47 -23.68 10.09 -10.68
CA SER A 47 -22.43 10.51 -11.30
C SER A 47 -21.42 11.02 -10.29
N GLU A 48 -21.87 11.76 -9.28
CA GLU A 48 -21.01 12.28 -8.22
C GLU A 48 -20.49 11.15 -7.32
N ILE A 49 -21.38 10.22 -6.92
CA ILE A 49 -20.99 9.03 -6.15
C ILE A 49 -19.93 8.23 -6.90
N LYS A 50 -20.09 8.04 -8.22
CA LYS A 50 -19.10 7.34 -9.05
C LYS A 50 -17.75 8.07 -9.06
N ALA A 51 -17.75 9.38 -9.34
CA ALA A 51 -16.53 10.17 -9.38
C ALA A 51 -15.78 10.15 -8.03
N LYS A 52 -16.51 10.23 -6.90
CA LYS A 52 -15.93 10.14 -5.56
C LYS A 52 -15.45 8.73 -5.22
N THR A 53 -16.11 7.69 -5.72
CA THR A 53 -15.67 6.30 -5.57
C THR A 53 -14.33 6.08 -6.28
N GLU A 54 -14.20 6.57 -7.52
CA GLU A 54 -12.94 6.48 -8.29
C GLU A 54 -11.81 7.29 -7.63
N ALA A 55 -12.11 8.50 -7.14
CA ALA A 55 -11.13 9.32 -6.42
C ALA A 55 -10.61 8.62 -5.15
N LEU A 56 -11.48 7.95 -4.40
CA LEU A 56 -11.10 7.18 -3.22
C LEU A 56 -10.26 5.95 -3.63
N GLN A 57 -10.66 5.19 -4.64
CA GLN A 57 -9.87 4.06 -5.15
C GLN A 57 -8.45 4.46 -5.52
N ASN A 58 -8.28 5.54 -6.29
CA ASN A 58 -6.97 6.04 -6.70
C ASN A 58 -6.08 6.38 -5.50
N SER A 59 -6.65 7.00 -4.47
CA SER A 59 -5.91 7.36 -3.26
C SER A 59 -5.44 6.13 -2.47
N ILE A 60 -6.24 5.06 -2.46
CA ILE A 60 -5.91 3.79 -1.80
C ILE A 60 -4.84 3.03 -2.57
N TYR A 61 -4.84 3.05 -3.91
CA TYR A 61 -3.83 2.36 -4.71
C TYR A 61 -2.42 2.87 -4.41
N GLU A 62 -2.26 4.18 -4.26
CA GLU A 62 -0.99 4.81 -3.87
C GLU A 62 -0.50 4.27 -2.52
N LEU A 63 -1.38 4.18 -1.51
CA LEU A 63 -1.03 3.66 -0.19
C LEU A 63 -0.76 2.14 -0.21
N SER A 64 -1.56 1.37 -0.94
CA SER A 64 -1.39 -0.07 -1.08
C SER A 64 -0.01 -0.43 -1.61
N SER A 65 0.48 0.32 -2.61
CA SER A 65 1.82 0.12 -3.17
C SER A 65 2.91 0.32 -2.11
N ALA A 66 2.81 1.40 -1.32
CA ALA A 66 3.77 1.67 -0.23
C ALA A 66 3.74 0.59 0.86
N MET A 67 2.56 0.10 1.23
CA MET A 67 2.43 -1.00 2.19
C MET A 67 3.05 -2.31 1.67
N TYR A 68 2.80 -2.65 0.40
CA TYR A 68 3.38 -3.85 -0.21
C TYR A 68 4.91 -3.77 -0.28
N GLN A 69 5.46 -2.61 -0.66
CA GLN A 69 6.91 -2.38 -0.67
C GLN A 69 7.53 -2.55 0.72
N LYS A 70 6.91 -2.02 1.77
CA LYS A 70 7.41 -2.21 3.14
C LYS A 70 7.31 -3.66 3.61
N ALA A 71 6.21 -4.36 3.27
CA ALA A 71 6.05 -5.78 3.61
C ALA A 71 7.13 -6.64 2.94
N ALA A 72 7.44 -6.38 1.67
CA ALA A 72 8.52 -7.06 0.95
C ALA A 72 9.90 -6.80 1.60
N GLN A 73 10.18 -5.55 1.99
CA GLN A 73 11.42 -5.20 2.70
C GLN A 73 11.53 -5.90 4.07
N GLN A 74 10.46 -5.96 4.86
CA GLN A 74 10.45 -6.67 6.13
C GLN A 74 10.68 -8.17 5.96
N GLN A 75 10.11 -8.80 4.92
CA GLN A 75 10.34 -10.21 4.63
C GLN A 75 11.81 -10.49 4.27
N GLN A 76 12.45 -9.58 3.53
CA GLN A 76 13.88 -9.67 3.21
C GLN A 76 14.77 -9.48 4.45
N SER A 77 14.43 -8.54 5.35
CA SER A 77 15.15 -8.37 6.62
C SER A 77 14.97 -9.55 7.58
N SER A 78 13.82 -10.21 7.57
CA SER A 78 13.55 -11.38 8.42
C SER A 78 14.32 -12.64 7.97
N GLN A 79 14.81 -12.69 6.72
CA GLN A 79 15.67 -13.77 6.22
C GLN A 79 17.14 -13.57 6.58
N GLN A 80 17.54 -12.34 6.95
CA GLN A 80 18.90 -11.99 7.36
C GLN A 80 19.09 -12.02 8.89
N GLY A 81 17.99 -12.16 9.66
CA GLY A 81 17.98 -12.24 11.13
C GLY A 81 18.09 -13.65 11.72
N SER A 82 18.03 -14.70 10.91
CA SER A 82 18.17 -16.11 11.35
C SER A 82 19.62 -16.61 11.28
N GLY A 83 20.60 -15.70 11.28
CA GLY A 83 22.00 -15.98 10.99
C GLY A 83 22.96 -15.93 12.19
N GLN A 84 22.50 -16.12 13.43
CA GLN A 84 23.41 -16.14 14.59
C GLN A 84 23.09 -17.23 15.62
N GLN A 85 23.24 -18.50 15.22
CA GLN A 85 23.83 -19.55 16.09
C GLN A 85 23.97 -20.87 15.31
N GLN A 86 25.09 -21.08 14.62
CA GLN A 86 25.92 -22.27 14.85
C GLN A 86 27.20 -22.22 14.02
N ASP A 87 28.25 -22.59 14.74
CA ASP A 87 29.65 -22.64 14.38
C ASP A 87 29.96 -23.73 13.33
N GLN A 88 30.98 -23.45 12.51
CA GLN A 88 31.84 -24.37 11.75
C GLN A 88 31.20 -25.45 10.83
N ALA A 89 31.29 -25.23 9.51
CA ALA A 89 32.20 -25.94 8.60
C ALA A 89 31.83 -25.76 7.11
N SER A 90 32.77 -25.19 6.35
CA SER A 90 33.10 -25.55 4.96
C SER A 90 32.01 -25.49 3.87
N GLY A 91 32.11 -24.48 2.98
CA GLY A 91 31.67 -24.63 1.59
C GLY A 91 30.75 -23.54 1.05
N GLN A 92 31.37 -22.49 0.48
CA GLN A 92 31.06 -21.85 -0.80
C GLN A 92 29.60 -21.66 -1.26
N SER A 93 29.30 -20.40 -1.61
CA SER A 93 28.15 -19.88 -2.39
C SER A 93 26.91 -19.51 -1.57
N GLY A 94 26.90 -18.26 -1.09
CA GLY A 94 25.65 -17.60 -0.68
C GLY A 94 24.82 -17.24 -1.92
N PRO A 95 23.48 -17.35 -1.86
CA PRO A 95 22.63 -16.76 -2.89
C PRO A 95 22.60 -15.24 -2.67
N THR A 96 23.38 -14.53 -3.48
CA THR A 96 23.13 -13.13 -3.80
C THR A 96 21.72 -13.05 -4.35
N VAL A 97 20.84 -12.33 -3.64
CA VAL A 97 19.54 -11.95 -4.21
C VAL A 97 19.84 -10.78 -5.15
N ASP A 98 20.05 -11.12 -6.42
CA ASP A 98 20.02 -10.19 -7.55
C ASP A 98 18.66 -9.51 -7.57
N ALA A 99 18.58 -8.35 -6.91
CA ALA A 99 17.54 -7.38 -7.15
C ALA A 99 17.92 -6.62 -8.43
N ASP A 100 17.74 -7.27 -9.58
CA ASP A 100 17.69 -6.62 -10.88
C ASP A 100 16.47 -5.67 -10.87
N TYR A 101 16.69 -4.48 -10.34
CA TYR A 101 15.86 -3.31 -10.57
C TYR A 101 16.15 -2.87 -12.00
N GLU A 102 15.46 -3.48 -12.97
CA GLU A 102 15.46 -3.00 -14.35
C GLU A 102 14.75 -1.63 -14.35
N VAL A 103 15.56 -0.58 -14.19
CA VAL A 103 15.19 0.79 -14.48
C VAL A 103 14.79 0.80 -15.94
N VAL A 104 13.48 0.79 -16.22
CA VAL A 104 12.94 1.07 -17.54
C VAL A 104 13.24 2.55 -17.83
N ASN A 105 14.48 2.82 -18.24
CA ASN A 105 14.85 4.05 -18.90
C ASN A 105 14.30 3.96 -20.31
N ASP A 106 13.05 4.39 -20.46
CA ASP A 106 12.44 4.61 -21.76
C ASP A 106 13.22 5.73 -22.47
N LYS A 107 14.09 5.31 -23.40
CA LYS A 107 14.67 6.18 -24.43
C LYS A 107 14.22 5.61 -25.77
N LYS A 108 13.16 6.19 -26.36
CA LYS A 108 13.18 6.81 -27.69
C LYS A 108 11.82 7.36 -28.10
#